data_AF-A0A1E4HZ21-F1
#
_entry.id   AF-A0A1E4HZ21-F1
#
_cell.length_a   1.000
_cell.length_b   1.000
_cell.length_c   1.000
_cell.angle_alpha   90.00
_cell.angle_beta   90.00
_cell.angle_gamma   90.00
#
_symmetry.space_group_name_H-M   'P 1'
#
loop_
_entity.id
_entity.type
_entity.pdbx_description
1 polymer ?
#
loop_
_entity_poly.entity_id
_entity_poly.type
_entity_poly.pdbx_seq_one_letter_code
_entity_poly.pdbx_strand_id
1 'polypeptide(L)'
;MLGSPYPPAISVSNPQGKWALINVRVQLSNVADLTRPSQRKLIGTNVQELTGDWRGYLLRDAQSNLKAGAPFLTMVPTQRLGHELESVPRLEGFLSYSAKVPTKKNLIVFPKKLQANSFIKFENPITGQTQRIP
;
A
#
# COMPACT_ATOMS: atom_id res chain seq x y z
N MET A 1 -21.78 -13.13 0.10
CA MET A 1 -20.31 -13.26 0.10
C MET A 1 -19.87 -13.61 1.51
N LEU A 2 -19.44 -14.85 1.76
CA LEU A 2 -19.03 -15.30 3.10
C LEU A 2 -17.59 -14.84 3.38
N GLY A 3 -17.44 -13.74 4.12
CA GLY A 3 -16.20 -13.41 4.81
C GLY A 3 -16.11 -14.22 6.09
N SER A 4 -14.98 -14.92 6.30
CA SER A 4 -14.71 -15.65 7.53
C SER A 4 -14.71 -14.70 8.74
N PRO A 5 -15.41 -15.02 9.84
CA PRO A 5 -15.49 -14.19 11.03
C PRO A 5 -14.23 -14.39 11.88
N TYR A 6 -13.15 -13.68 11.58
CA TYR A 6 -12.05 -13.59 12.53
C TYR A 6 -12.37 -12.52 13.58
N PRO A 7 -12.33 -12.85 14.89
CA PRO A 7 -12.51 -11.89 15.97
C PRO A 7 -11.42 -10.81 15.93
N PRO A 8 -11.62 -9.65 16.59
CA PRO A 8 -10.71 -8.51 16.54
C PRO A 8 -9.45 -8.77 17.38
N ALA A 9 -8.67 -9.77 17.01
CA ALA A 9 -7.32 -9.93 17.51
C ALA A 9 -6.41 -8.91 16.80
N ILE A 10 -5.42 -8.40 17.52
CA ILE A 10 -4.31 -7.66 16.92
C ILE A 10 -3.67 -8.60 15.89
N SER A 11 -3.92 -8.36 14.61
CA SER A 11 -3.33 -9.16 13.55
C SER A 11 -1.86 -8.77 13.42
N VAL A 12 -0.99 -9.49 14.12
CA VAL A 12 0.45 -9.44 13.91
C VAL A 12 0.77 -10.42 12.80
N SER A 13 1.40 -9.94 11.73
CA SER A 13 1.94 -10.86 10.72
C SER A 13 3.02 -11.71 11.39
N ASN A 14 2.91 -13.04 11.31
CA ASN A 14 3.87 -14.00 11.84
C ASN A 14 4.79 -14.50 10.70
N PRO A 15 5.85 -13.75 10.32
CA PRO A 15 6.85 -14.30 9.42
C PRO A 15 7.58 -15.45 10.14
N GLN A 16 8.02 -16.48 9.41
CA GLN A 16 8.76 -17.62 9.98
C GLN A 16 10.20 -17.26 10.43
N GLY A 17 10.43 -16.05 10.97
CA GLY A 17 11.75 -15.54 11.32
C GLY A 17 11.71 -14.43 12.38
N LYS A 18 12.87 -13.82 12.67
CA LYS A 18 12.97 -12.71 13.62
C LYS A 18 12.25 -11.48 13.06
N TRP A 19 11.40 -10.86 13.88
CA TRP A 19 10.68 -9.65 13.53
C TRP A 19 10.70 -8.65 14.69
N ALA A 20 10.49 -7.39 14.38
CA ALA A 20 10.33 -6.31 15.35
C ALA A 20 9.07 -5.51 15.00
N LEU A 21 8.33 -5.09 16.02
CA LEU A 21 7.22 -4.16 15.87
C LEU A 21 7.73 -2.75 16.19
N ILE A 22 7.54 -1.83 15.24
CA ILE A 22 8.03 -0.45 15.37
C ILE A 22 6.83 0.49 15.33
N ASN A 23 6.73 1.36 16.33
CA ASN A 23 5.78 2.46 16.30
C ASN A 23 6.36 3.60 15.47
N VAL A 24 5.60 4.05 14.48
CA VAL A 24 6.02 5.10 13.55
C VAL A 24 5.09 6.30 13.71
N ARG A 25 5.67 7.46 13.99
CA ARG A 25 4.96 8.74 13.94
C ARG A 25 5.12 9.31 12.54
N VAL A 26 4.01 9.63 11.90
CA VAL A 26 3.97 10.12 10.52
C VAL A 26 3.23 11.45 10.49
N GLN A 27 3.79 12.43 9.79
CA GLN A 27 3.14 13.69 9.46
C GLN A 27 3.29 13.94 7.97
N LEU A 28 2.17 14.07 7.26
CA LEU A 28 2.12 14.30 5.82
C LEU A 28 1.12 15.43 5.56
N SER A 29 1.43 16.27 4.59
CA SER A 29 0.62 17.41 4.16
C SER A 29 -0.39 17.02 3.07
N ASN A 30 -0.04 16.10 2.16
CA ASN A 30 -0.87 15.74 1.02
C ASN A 30 -0.89 14.23 0.76
N VAL A 31 -2.03 13.59 1.05
CA VAL A 31 -2.23 12.14 0.98
C VAL A 31 -3.54 11.83 0.27
N ALA A 32 -3.49 10.94 -0.72
CA ALA A 32 -4.68 10.40 -1.36
C ALA A 32 -5.27 9.29 -0.48
N ASP A 33 -6.55 9.37 -0.12
CA ASP A 33 -7.23 8.35 0.67
C ASP A 33 -8.11 7.49 -0.24
N LEU A 34 -7.51 6.44 -0.82
CA LEU A 34 -8.22 5.47 -1.66
C LEU A 34 -9.14 4.54 -0.86
N THR A 35 -9.26 4.73 0.46
CA THR A 35 -10.32 4.08 1.25
C THR A 35 -11.64 4.86 1.21
N ARG A 36 -11.63 6.08 0.65
CA ARG A 36 -12.85 6.85 0.36
C ARG A 36 -13.41 6.51 -1.03
N PRO A 37 -14.71 6.16 -1.15
CA PRO A 37 -15.32 5.90 -2.45
C PRO A 37 -15.17 7.05 -3.45
N SER A 38 -15.27 8.30 -2.98
CA SER A 38 -15.12 9.48 -3.82
C SER A 38 -13.75 9.57 -4.49
N GLN A 39 -12.67 9.26 -3.77
CA GLN A 39 -11.32 9.30 -4.33
C GLN A 39 -11.06 8.13 -5.29
N ARG A 40 -11.57 6.93 -4.97
CA ARG A 40 -11.48 5.79 -5.90
C ARG A 40 -12.18 6.05 -7.22
N LYS A 41 -13.34 6.73 -7.17
CA LYS A 41 -14.09 7.09 -8.38
C LYS A 41 -13.30 8.01 -9.31
N LEU A 42 -12.46 8.90 -8.77
CA LEU A 42 -11.63 9.81 -9.58
C LEU A 42 -10.62 9.08 -10.46
N ILE A 43 -10.11 7.93 -10.00
CA ILE A 43 -9.11 7.12 -10.71
C ILE A 43 -9.71 5.83 -11.30
N GLY A 44 -11.04 5.71 -11.29
CA GLY A 44 -11.75 4.57 -11.87
C GLY A 44 -11.45 3.23 -11.21
N THR A 45 -11.03 3.19 -9.93
CA THR A 45 -10.66 1.94 -9.25
C THR A 45 -11.72 1.42 -8.28
N ASN A 46 -11.60 0.17 -7.85
CA ASN A 46 -12.46 -0.45 -6.83
C ASN A 46 -11.66 -1.20 -5.75
N VAL A 47 -12.33 -1.72 -4.72
CA VAL A 47 -11.65 -2.39 -3.59
C VAL A 47 -10.97 -3.69 -4.04
N GLN A 48 -11.60 -4.46 -4.93
CA GLN A 48 -11.02 -5.70 -5.46
C GLN A 48 -9.71 -5.43 -6.21
N GLU A 49 -9.61 -4.30 -6.92
CA GLU A 49 -8.38 -3.86 -7.60
C GLU A 49 -7.33 -3.28 -6.65
N LEU A 50 -7.64 -3.04 -5.38
CA LEU A 50 -6.68 -2.61 -4.38
C LEU A 50 -6.18 -3.76 -3.51
N THR A 51 -6.96 -4.84 -3.41
CA THR A 51 -6.70 -5.96 -2.49
C THR A 51 -6.66 -7.35 -3.13
N GLY A 52 -6.94 -7.46 -4.43
CA GLY A 52 -7.12 -8.73 -5.12
C GLY A 52 -5.87 -9.59 -5.24
N ASP A 53 -6.06 -10.90 -5.40
CA ASP A 53 -5.00 -11.85 -5.71
C ASP A 53 -4.64 -11.81 -7.20
N TRP A 54 -3.60 -11.04 -7.51
CA TRP A 54 -3.08 -10.90 -8.88
C TRP A 54 -2.46 -12.17 -9.44
N ARG A 55 -1.96 -13.09 -8.59
CA ARG A 55 -1.42 -14.38 -9.07
C ARG A 55 -2.55 -15.28 -9.57
N GLY A 56 -3.70 -15.23 -8.91
CA GLY A 56 -4.92 -15.89 -9.37
C GLY A 56 -5.36 -15.44 -10.77
N TYR A 57 -5.16 -14.16 -11.13
CA TYR A 57 -5.48 -13.66 -12.48
C TYR A 57 -4.54 -14.23 -13.56
N LEU A 58 -3.23 -14.32 -13.27
CA LEU A 58 -2.26 -14.96 -14.17
C LEU A 58 -2.59 -16.44 -14.45
N LEU A 59 -3.13 -17.14 -13.45
CA LEU A 59 -3.43 -18.57 -13.54
C LEU A 59 -4.81 -18.85 -14.15
N ARG A 60 -5.80 -17.97 -13.97
CA ARG A 60 -7.17 -18.15 -14.45
C ARG A 60 -7.36 -17.77 -15.90
N ASP A 61 -6.48 -16.94 -16.44
CA ASP A 61 -6.52 -16.54 -17.83
C ASP A 61 -5.16 -16.79 -18.48
N ALA A 62 -4.91 -18.05 -18.85
CA ALA A 62 -3.71 -18.47 -19.60
C ALA A 62 -3.61 -17.81 -20.99
N GLN A 63 -4.70 -17.18 -21.46
CA GLN A 63 -4.77 -16.34 -22.66
C GLN A 63 -4.88 -14.85 -22.35
N SER A 64 -4.85 -14.44 -21.07
CA SER A 64 -4.60 -13.05 -20.69
C SER A 64 -3.19 -12.76 -21.12
N ASN A 65 -3.11 -12.30 -22.34
CA ASN A 65 -1.97 -11.70 -22.95
C ASN A 65 -1.60 -10.46 -22.12
N LEU A 66 -0.94 -10.67 -20.98
CA LEU A 66 0.26 -9.93 -20.64
C LEU A 66 1.28 -10.22 -21.74
N LYS A 67 0.96 -9.79 -22.98
CA LYS A 67 1.76 -9.97 -24.16
C LYS A 67 3.11 -9.36 -23.83
N ALA A 68 4.15 -10.18 -23.95
CA ALA A 68 5.55 -9.85 -23.71
C ALA A 68 6.12 -8.79 -24.69
N GLY A 69 5.37 -7.70 -24.93
CA GLY A 69 5.69 -6.66 -25.89
C GLY A 69 5.10 -5.28 -25.55
N ALA A 70 4.33 -5.12 -24.47
CA ALA A 70 3.98 -3.80 -23.96
C ALA A 70 4.85 -3.48 -22.73
N PRO A 71 5.57 -2.35 -22.70
CA PRO A 71 6.60 -2.06 -21.70
C PRO A 71 6.09 -1.94 -20.24
N PHE A 72 4.77 -2.00 -20.03
CA PHE A 72 4.12 -1.78 -18.73
C PHE A 72 3.29 -2.99 -18.23
N LEU A 73 3.30 -4.13 -18.92
CA LEU A 73 2.55 -5.35 -18.52
C LEU A 73 3.35 -6.29 -17.59
N THR A 74 4.57 -5.92 -17.19
CA THR A 74 5.39 -6.68 -16.24
C THR A 74 5.09 -6.33 -14.78
N MET A 75 4.31 -5.28 -14.51
CA MET A 75 3.95 -4.83 -13.17
C MET A 75 2.53 -5.28 -12.81
N VAL A 76 2.34 -5.82 -11.61
CA VAL A 76 0.97 -6.09 -11.12
C VAL A 76 0.22 -4.77 -10.93
N PRO A 77 -1.12 -4.73 -11.09
CA PRO A 77 -1.87 -3.47 -11.13
C PRO A 77 -1.64 -2.54 -9.94
N THR A 78 -1.44 -3.06 -8.72
CA THR A 78 -1.14 -2.24 -7.53
C THR A 78 0.24 -1.59 -7.58
N GLN A 79 1.24 -2.22 -8.22
CA GLN A 79 2.56 -1.62 -8.44
C GLN A 79 2.46 -0.51 -9.49
N ARG A 80 1.72 -0.74 -10.58
CA ARG A 80 1.46 0.30 -11.59
C ARG A 80 0.75 1.49 -10.95
N LEU A 81 -0.31 1.26 -10.18
CA LEU A 81 -1.00 2.30 -9.43
C LEU A 81 -0.04 3.10 -8.53
N GLY A 82 0.83 2.40 -7.77
CA GLY A 82 1.82 3.06 -6.93
C GLY A 82 2.79 3.94 -7.72
N HIS A 83 3.26 3.46 -8.87
CA HIS A 83 4.13 4.21 -9.78
C HIS A 83 3.45 5.46 -10.36
N GLU A 84 2.21 5.32 -10.84
CA GLU A 84 1.43 6.44 -11.36
C GLU A 84 1.17 7.48 -10.26
N LEU A 85 0.82 7.05 -9.03
CA LEU A 85 0.63 7.96 -7.90
C LEU A 85 1.93 8.66 -7.47
N GLU A 86 3.08 7.99 -7.59
CA GLU A 86 4.37 8.61 -7.34
C GLU A 86 4.66 9.74 -8.33
N SER A 87 4.15 9.67 -9.57
CA SER A 87 4.29 10.74 -10.56
C SER A 87 3.47 12.00 -10.26
N VAL A 88 2.42 11.91 -9.44
CA VAL A 88 1.50 13.03 -9.18
C VAL A 88 2.20 14.14 -8.37
N PRO A 89 2.30 15.39 -8.88
CA PRO A 89 3.01 16.45 -8.18
C PRO A 89 2.52 16.69 -6.75
N ARG A 90 3.46 16.84 -5.81
CA ARG A 90 3.22 17.13 -4.39
C ARG A 90 2.43 16.06 -3.62
N LEU A 91 2.13 14.90 -4.20
CA LEU A 91 1.51 13.78 -3.49
C LEU A 91 2.58 13.03 -2.68
N GLU A 92 2.44 12.97 -1.37
CA GLU A 92 3.45 12.39 -0.47
C GLU A 92 3.20 10.93 -0.13
N GLY A 93 2.02 10.43 -0.48
CA GLY A 93 1.62 9.06 -0.21
C GLY A 93 0.14 8.83 -0.45
N PHE A 94 -0.31 7.63 -0.13
CA PHE A 94 -1.71 7.26 -0.21
C PHE A 94 -2.10 6.19 0.80
N LEU A 95 -3.38 6.18 1.18
CA LEU A 95 -3.99 5.13 1.98
C LEU A 95 -4.69 4.12 1.07
N SER A 96 -4.48 2.84 1.34
CA SER A 96 -5.19 1.72 0.70
C SER A 96 -5.74 0.74 1.73
N TYR A 97 -6.65 -0.14 1.32
CA TYR A 97 -7.10 -1.24 2.18
C TYR A 97 -5.99 -2.28 2.36
N SER A 98 -5.95 -2.90 3.54
CA SER A 98 -5.11 -4.08 3.73
C SER A 98 -5.74 -5.28 3.02
N ALA A 99 -4.98 -5.90 2.11
CA ALA A 99 -5.39 -7.13 1.44
C ALA A 99 -5.52 -8.33 2.40
N LYS A 100 -4.94 -8.25 3.59
CA LYS A 100 -4.94 -9.31 4.61
C LYS A 100 -5.98 -9.10 5.70
N VAL A 101 -6.24 -7.84 6.08
CA VAL A 101 -7.13 -7.49 7.19
C VAL A 101 -8.12 -6.41 6.73
N PRO A 102 -9.36 -6.77 6.34
CA PRO A 102 -10.30 -5.84 5.70
C PRO A 102 -10.65 -4.58 6.51
N THR A 103 -10.53 -4.65 7.84
CA THR A 103 -10.82 -3.53 8.76
C THR A 103 -9.65 -2.58 8.97
N LYS A 104 -8.50 -2.82 8.30
CA LYS A 104 -7.27 -2.03 8.44
C LYS A 104 -6.88 -1.36 7.13
N LYS A 105 -6.15 -0.26 7.26
CA LYS A 105 -5.60 0.52 6.16
C LYS A 105 -4.08 0.42 6.19
N ASN A 106 -3.48 0.48 5.01
CA ASN A 106 -2.05 0.65 4.82
C ASN A 106 -1.78 2.08 4.37
N LEU A 107 -0.80 2.73 4.99
CA LEU A 107 -0.25 4.00 4.52
C LEU A 107 1.01 3.70 3.72
N ILE A 108 0.99 4.09 2.45
CA ILE A 108 2.15 4.08 1.57
C ILE A 108 2.67 5.51 1.55
N VAL A 109 3.97 5.69 1.78
CA VAL A 109 4.64 6.99 1.78
C VAL A 109 5.68 7.01 0.67
N PHE A 110 5.84 8.16 0.00
CA PHE A 110 6.87 8.42 -0.99
C PHE A 110 7.96 9.32 -0.36
N PRO A 111 9.04 8.75 0.23
CA PRO A 111 9.97 9.53 1.04
C PRO A 111 10.65 10.67 0.28
N LYS A 112 10.91 10.47 -1.01
CA LYS A 112 11.55 11.47 -1.87
C LYS A 112 10.67 12.70 -2.16
N LYS A 113 9.39 12.65 -1.80
CA LYS A 113 8.39 13.68 -2.10
C LYS A 113 7.88 14.40 -0.88
N LEU A 114 8.44 14.08 0.29
CA LEU A 114 8.02 14.71 1.52
C LEU A 114 8.37 16.20 1.51
N GLN A 115 7.39 17.00 1.91
CA GLN A 115 7.46 18.46 1.96
C GLN A 115 8.15 18.92 3.24
N ALA A 116 8.53 20.21 3.31
CA ALA A 116 9.34 20.76 4.41
C ALA A 116 8.82 20.47 5.83
N ASN A 117 7.51 20.30 6.00
CA ASN A 117 6.87 20.01 7.30
C ASN A 117 6.40 18.56 7.45
N SER A 118 6.66 17.71 6.47
CA SER A 118 6.33 16.29 6.53
C SER A 118 7.49 15.51 7.13
N PHE A 119 7.19 14.33 7.69
CA PHE A 119 8.21 13.41 8.19
C PHE A 119 7.66 12.03 8.50
N ILE A 120 8.60 11.07 8.56
CA ILE A 120 8.44 9.78 9.20
C ILE A 120 9.45 9.70 10.36
N LYS A 121 9.00 9.43 11.58
CA LYS A 121 9.86 9.33 12.77
C LYS A 121 9.59 8.02 13.49
N PHE A 122 10.65 7.28 13.83
CA PHE A 122 10.56 6.01 14.54
C PHE A 122 11.82 5.74 15.35
N GLU A 123 11.72 4.83 16.31
CA GLU A 123 12.87 4.32 17.07
C GLU A 123 13.43 3.07 16.37
N ASN A 124 14.72 3.06 16.06
CA ASN A 124 15.35 1.91 15.44
C ASN A 124 15.62 0.84 16.53
N PRO A 125 14.96 -0.34 16.45
CA PRO A 125 15.03 -1.36 17.51
C PRO A 125 16.40 -2.02 17.64
N ILE A 126 17.31 -1.85 16.68
CA ILE A 126 18.68 -2.38 16.72
C ILE A 126 19.60 -1.44 17.50
N THR A 127 19.44 -0.13 17.29
CA THR A 127 20.35 0.89 17.83
C THR A 127 19.80 1.65 19.04
N GLY A 128 18.49 1.58 19.29
CA GLY A 128 17.77 2.44 20.24
C GLY A 128 17.69 3.92 19.82
N GLN A 129 18.29 4.29 18.68
CA GLN A 129 18.30 5.67 18.22
C GLN A 129 17.00 6.03 17.49
N THR A 130 16.53 7.24 17.75
CA THR A 130 15.44 7.83 16.98
C THR A 130 15.91 8.23 15.59
N GLN A 131 15.24 7.71 14.56
CA GLN A 131 15.46 8.07 13.17
C GLN A 131 14.33 8.95 12.64
N ARG A 132 14.66 9.89 11.76
CA ARG A 132 13.70 10.77 11.08
C ARG A 132 14.03 10.84 9.60
N ILE A 133 13.01 10.59 8.77
CA ILE A 133 13.03 10.77 7.32
C ILE A 133 12.23 12.05 7.04
N PRO A 134 12.81 13.04 6.33
CA PRO A 134 12.11 14.25 5.89
C PRO A 134 11.03 13.84 4.93
#